data_AF-A0A9D6FSS6-F1
#
_entry.id   AF-A0A9D6FSS6-F1
#
_cell.length_a   1.000
_cell.length_b   1.000
_cell.length_c   1.000
_cell.angle_alpha   90.00
_cell.angle_beta   90.00
_cell.angle_gamma   90.00
#
_symmetry.space_group_name_H-M   'P 1'
#
loop_
_entity.id
_entity.type
_entity.pdbx_description
1 polymer ?
#
loop_
_entity_poly.entity_id
_entity_poly.type
_entity_poly.pdbx_seq_one_letter_code
_entity_poly.pdbx_strand_id
1 'polypeptide(L)'
;MSQKKNRPLSPSAKKVLTYIVRHIRKGEVIPDDPRTFLGYKEIHDDLRLPMAGDTYGNSLKHQGLEELAVWARDGGFPAVSGLVVDREKLSLGDGYYEIHGQPSTAFAWWRHQVAASLVFDWSPYL
;
A
#
# COMPACT_ATOMS: atom_id res chain seq x y z
N MET A 1 9.89 -23.66 8.73
CA MET A 1 9.98 -22.56 7.76
C MET A 1 9.14 -22.93 6.55
N SER A 2 7.85 -22.58 6.54
CA SER A 2 6.96 -22.91 5.41
C SER A 2 7.19 -21.92 4.28
N GLN A 3 7.70 -22.40 3.14
CA GLN A 3 7.63 -21.70 1.87
C GLN A 3 6.14 -21.45 1.54
N LYS A 4 5.62 -20.25 1.80
CA LYS A 4 4.28 -19.89 1.36
C LYS A 4 4.37 -19.48 -0.12
N LYS A 5 4.02 -20.45 -0.97
CA LYS A 5 3.79 -20.29 -2.41
C LYS A 5 3.09 -18.96 -2.72
N ASN A 6 3.59 -18.23 -3.72
CA ASN A 6 2.97 -17.08 -4.37
C ASN A 6 1.45 -17.27 -4.57
N ARG A 7 0.66 -16.85 -3.59
CA ARG A 7 -0.79 -16.77 -3.75
C ARG A 7 -1.07 -15.55 -4.63
N PRO A 8 -1.89 -15.67 -5.69
CA PRO A 8 -2.31 -14.51 -6.46
C PRO A 8 -3.14 -13.56 -5.58
N LEU A 9 -2.99 -12.25 -5.80
CA LEU A 9 -3.84 -11.23 -5.17
C LEU A 9 -5.31 -11.47 -5.53
N SER A 10 -6.21 -11.23 -4.57
CA SER A 10 -7.64 -11.14 -4.83
C SER A 10 -7.94 -10.02 -5.83
N PRO A 11 -9.10 -10.07 -6.52
CA PRO A 11 -9.50 -9.00 -7.44
C PRO A 11 -9.50 -7.61 -6.79
N SER A 12 -9.87 -7.52 -5.51
CA SER A 12 -9.92 -6.25 -4.77
C SER A 12 -8.51 -5.73 -4.48
N ALA A 13 -7.62 -6.57 -3.97
CA ALA A 13 -6.22 -6.18 -3.73
C ALA A 13 -5.49 -5.83 -5.03
N LYS A 14 -5.77 -6.55 -6.12
CA LYS A 14 -5.24 -6.25 -7.45
C LYS A 14 -5.72 -4.89 -7.99
N LYS A 15 -6.97 -4.50 -7.74
CA LYS A 15 -7.48 -3.15 -8.06
C LYS A 15 -6.74 -2.06 -7.30
N VAL A 16 -6.50 -2.26 -6.00
CA VAL A 16 -5.72 -1.32 -5.17
C VAL A 16 -4.29 -1.20 -5.69
N LEU A 17 -3.61 -2.33 -5.96
CA LEU A 17 -2.27 -2.31 -6.56
C LEU A 17 -2.24 -1.55 -7.89
N THR A 18 -3.18 -1.86 -8.79
CA THR A 18 -3.27 -1.22 -10.11
C THR A 18 -3.44 0.30 -9.98
N TYR A 19 -4.27 0.73 -9.03
CA TYR A 19 -4.48 2.14 -8.75
C TYR A 19 -3.21 2.84 -8.25
N ILE A 20 -2.50 2.24 -7.29
CA ILE A 20 -1.25 2.80 -6.75
C ILE A 20 -0.21 2.89 -7.85
N VAL A 21 -0.01 1.82 -8.63
CA VAL A 21 0.99 1.77 -9.71
C VAL A 21 0.67 2.77 -10.82
N ARG A 22 -0.60 3.04 -11.10
CA ARG A 22 -0.99 4.11 -12.03
C ARG A 22 -0.46 5.48 -11.59
N HIS A 23 -0.51 5.80 -10.29
CA HIS A 23 -0.01 7.08 -9.77
C HIS A 23 1.52 7.14 -9.75
N ILE A 24 2.18 6.01 -9.43
CA ILE A 24 3.63 5.87 -9.59
C ILE A 24 4.04 6.19 -11.03
N ARG A 25 3.39 5.56 -12.02
CA ARG A 25 3.71 5.72 -13.45
C ARG A 25 3.45 7.12 -13.99
N LYS A 26 2.54 7.88 -13.38
CA LYS A 26 2.29 9.29 -13.73
C LYS A 26 3.37 10.24 -13.17
N GLY A 27 4.24 9.76 -12.27
CA GLY A 27 5.26 10.60 -11.64
C GLY A 27 4.70 11.56 -10.57
N GLU A 28 3.52 11.27 -10.02
CA GLU A 28 2.85 12.11 -9.02
C GLU A 28 3.42 11.93 -7.61
N VAL A 29 4.25 10.91 -7.40
CA VAL A 29 4.75 10.49 -6.08
C VAL A 29 6.20 10.90 -5.89
N ILE A 30 6.47 11.64 -4.82
CA ILE A 30 7.81 12.02 -4.37
C ILE A 30 8.13 11.20 -3.11
N PRO A 31 9.13 10.28 -3.12
CA PRO A 31 9.46 9.44 -1.95
C PRO A 31 9.65 10.25 -0.68
N ASP A 32 10.35 11.38 -0.87
CA ASP A 32 10.58 12.55 -0.03
C ASP A 32 9.41 13.08 0.82
N ASP A 33 8.19 12.93 0.32
CA ASP A 33 7.09 13.82 0.66
C ASP A 33 5.74 13.08 0.75
N PRO A 34 5.29 12.72 1.98
CA PRO A 34 4.03 12.01 2.17
C PRO A 34 2.79 12.83 1.73
N ARG A 35 2.93 14.14 1.48
CA ARG A 35 1.84 14.96 0.92
C ARG A 35 1.54 14.60 -0.54
N THR A 36 2.45 13.90 -1.20
CA THR A 36 2.26 13.37 -2.56
C THR A 36 1.72 11.94 -2.59
N PHE A 37 1.58 11.30 -1.42
CA PHE A 37 1.10 9.92 -1.31
C PHE A 37 -0.43 9.88 -1.37
N LEU A 38 -1.02 8.69 -1.56
CA LEU A 38 -2.44 8.52 -1.75
C LEU A 38 -3.21 8.53 -0.42
N GLY A 39 -4.36 9.19 -0.38
CA GLY A 39 -5.24 9.16 0.78
C GLY A 39 -6.20 7.96 0.78
N TYR A 40 -6.57 7.45 1.96
CA TYR A 40 -7.60 6.40 2.07
C TYR A 40 -8.92 6.81 1.39
N LYS A 41 -9.40 8.02 1.67
CA LYS A 41 -10.64 8.54 1.08
C LYS A 41 -10.53 8.74 -0.44
N GLU A 42 -9.40 9.24 -0.91
CA GLU A 42 -9.12 9.47 -2.34
C GLU A 42 -9.22 8.16 -3.14
N ILE A 43 -8.63 7.08 -2.63
CA ILE A 43 -8.73 5.75 -3.25
C ILE A 43 -10.19 5.28 -3.27
N HIS A 44 -10.92 5.49 -2.17
CA HIS A 44 -12.34 5.15 -2.09
C HIS A 44 -13.17 5.87 -3.15
N ASP A 45 -13.00 7.18 -3.26
CA ASP A 45 -13.74 8.02 -4.20
C ASP A 45 -13.43 7.60 -5.65
N ASP A 46 -12.15 7.45 -5.99
CA ASP A 46 -11.72 7.15 -7.36
C ASP A 46 -12.08 5.73 -7.81
N LEU A 47 -11.97 4.75 -6.90
CA LEU A 47 -12.34 3.37 -7.18
C LEU A 47 -13.83 3.08 -6.93
N ARG A 48 -14.60 4.08 -6.46
CA ARG A 48 -16.02 3.98 -6.07
C ARG A 48 -16.26 2.84 -5.08
N LEU A 49 -15.37 2.70 -4.10
CA LEU A 49 -15.47 1.66 -3.07
C LEU A 49 -16.46 2.06 -1.98
N PRO A 50 -17.38 1.17 -1.58
CA PRO A 50 -18.30 1.47 -0.50
C PRO A 50 -17.55 1.58 0.83
N MET A 51 -18.09 2.32 1.79
CA MET A 51 -17.60 2.28 3.17
C MET A 51 -17.98 0.95 3.81
N ALA A 52 -16.97 0.14 4.16
CA ALA A 52 -17.09 -1.20 4.74
C ALA A 52 -16.34 -1.32 6.09
N GLY A 53 -16.19 -0.20 6.79
CA GLY A 53 -15.60 -0.11 8.13
C GLY A 53 -15.83 1.27 8.74
N ASP A 54 -15.42 1.45 9.99
CA ASP A 54 -15.67 2.68 10.75
C ASP A 54 -14.88 3.90 10.22
N THR A 55 -13.80 3.64 9.47
CA THR A 55 -12.97 4.65 8.82
C THR A 55 -12.64 4.24 7.40
N TYR A 56 -12.30 5.20 6.52
CA TYR A 56 -11.82 4.90 5.17
C TYR A 56 -10.59 3.97 5.20
N GLY A 57 -9.69 4.14 6.18
CA GLY A 57 -8.52 3.27 6.34
C GLY A 57 -8.91 1.83 6.66
N ASN A 58 -9.79 1.61 7.65
CA ASN A 58 -10.25 0.27 8.00
C ASN A 58 -11.07 -0.38 6.87
N SER A 59 -11.87 0.41 6.17
CA SER A 59 -12.60 -0.06 5.00
C SER A 59 -11.63 -0.53 3.90
N LEU A 60 -10.62 0.28 3.56
CA LEU A 60 -9.68 -0.06 2.49
C LEU A 60 -8.79 -1.27 2.85
N LYS A 61 -8.44 -1.44 4.14
CA LYS A 61 -7.79 -2.65 4.65
C LYS A 61 -8.59 -3.90 4.33
N HIS A 62 -9.89 -3.92 4.68
CA HIS A 62 -10.79 -5.03 4.36
C HIS A 62 -11.02 -5.22 2.85
N GLN A 63 -10.83 -4.16 2.06
CA GLN A 63 -11.02 -4.16 0.62
C GLN A 63 -9.73 -4.42 -0.18
N GLY A 64 -8.69 -4.93 0.49
CA GLY A 64 -7.52 -5.51 -0.18
C GLY A 64 -6.20 -4.78 0.07
N LEU A 65 -6.18 -3.66 0.80
CA LEU A 65 -4.91 -3.00 1.15
C LEU A 65 -4.09 -3.83 2.14
N GLU A 66 -4.74 -4.50 3.10
CA GLU A 66 -4.04 -5.39 4.04
C GLU A 66 -3.50 -6.63 3.33
N GLU A 67 -4.32 -7.25 2.48
CA GLU A 67 -3.90 -8.38 1.65
C GLU A 67 -2.70 -8.00 0.77
N LEU A 68 -2.73 -6.80 0.16
CA LEU A 68 -1.61 -6.28 -0.63
C LEU A 68 -0.33 -6.13 0.21
N ALA A 69 -0.43 -5.61 1.43
CA ALA A 69 0.72 -5.47 2.33
C ALA A 69 1.32 -6.83 2.71
N VAL A 70 0.46 -7.80 3.07
CA VAL A 70 0.86 -9.17 3.39
C VAL A 70 1.48 -9.87 2.19
N TRP A 71 0.87 -9.73 1.01
CA TRP A 71 1.38 -10.31 -0.23
C TRP A 71 2.74 -9.73 -0.62
N ALA A 72 2.91 -8.41 -0.51
CA ALA A 72 4.19 -7.75 -0.77
C ALA A 72 5.29 -8.29 0.16
N ARG A 73 5.00 -8.37 1.46
CA ARG A 73 5.92 -8.94 2.44
C ARG A 73 6.28 -10.40 2.13
N ASP A 74 5.28 -11.26 1.94
CA ASP A 74 5.48 -12.69 1.76
C ASP A 74 6.21 -13.01 0.45
N GLY A 75 6.01 -12.18 -0.59
CA GLY A 75 6.70 -12.27 -1.87
C GLY A 75 8.08 -11.60 -1.92
N GLY A 76 8.49 -10.89 -0.87
CA GLY A 76 9.73 -10.12 -0.84
C GLY A 76 9.72 -8.90 -1.77
N PHE A 77 8.54 -8.38 -2.10
CA PHE A 77 8.37 -7.19 -2.92
C PHE A 77 8.48 -5.91 -2.07
N PRO A 78 8.81 -4.77 -2.68
CA PRO A 78 8.71 -3.48 -2.00
C PRO A 78 7.31 -3.26 -1.43
N ALA A 79 7.23 -2.69 -0.23
CA ALA A 79 5.98 -2.44 0.48
C ALA A 79 5.19 -1.28 -0.13
N VAL A 80 4.58 -1.52 -1.30
CA VAL A 80 3.89 -0.51 -2.13
C VAL A 80 2.65 0.07 -1.46
N SER A 81 2.01 -0.67 -0.56
CA SER A 81 0.91 -0.16 0.28
C SER A 81 1.35 0.96 1.21
N GLY A 82 2.66 1.14 1.41
CA GLY A 82 3.24 2.28 2.14
C GLY A 82 3.04 3.63 1.46
N LEU A 83 2.53 3.66 0.23
CA LEU A 83 2.09 4.87 -0.47
C LEU A 83 0.66 5.28 -0.13
N VAL A 84 -0.03 4.55 0.74
CA VAL A 84 -1.39 4.89 1.19
C VAL A 84 -1.35 5.35 2.64
N VAL A 85 -1.71 6.61 2.86
CA VAL A 85 -1.58 7.28 4.15
C VAL A 85 -2.89 7.94 4.59
N ASP A 86 -2.95 8.25 5.88
CA ASP A 86 -3.87 9.24 6.41
C ASP A 86 -3.40 10.63 5.96
N ARG A 87 -4.27 11.38 5.26
CA ARG A 87 -3.94 12.70 4.71
C ARG A 87 -3.83 13.79 5.77
N GLU A 88 -4.45 13.62 6.93
CA GLU A 88 -4.37 14.59 8.03
C GLU A 88 -3.10 14.37 8.85
N LYS A 89 -2.77 13.10 9.11
CA LYS A 89 -1.58 12.73 9.90
C LYS A 89 -0.31 12.57 9.07
N LEU A 90 -0.43 12.47 7.75
CA LEU A 90 0.65 12.17 6.81
C LEU A 90 1.44 10.92 7.19
N SER A 91 0.73 9.94 7.75
CA SER A 91 1.30 8.72 8.31
C SER A 91 0.55 7.49 7.84
N LEU A 92 1.22 6.35 7.94
CA LEU A 92 0.63 5.04 7.73
C LEU A 92 -0.42 4.75 8.82
N GLY A 93 -1.43 3.96 8.45
CA GLY A 93 -2.41 3.46 9.42
C GLY A 93 -1.79 2.47 10.41
N ASP A 94 -2.41 2.39 11.58
CA ASP A 94 -2.01 1.46 12.65
C ASP A 94 -1.96 0.02 12.11
N GLY A 95 -0.92 -0.74 12.48
CA GLY A 95 -0.70 -2.12 12.04
C GLY A 95 0.12 -2.30 10.76
N TYR A 96 0.37 -1.25 9.97
CA TYR A 96 1.23 -1.36 8.78
C TYR A 96 2.65 -1.85 9.12
N TYR A 97 3.28 -1.21 10.10
CA TYR A 97 4.63 -1.58 10.54
C TYR A 97 4.67 -3.00 11.13
N GLU A 98 3.62 -3.40 11.85
CA GLU A 98 3.49 -4.75 12.42
C GLU A 98 3.44 -5.83 11.34
N ILE A 99 2.67 -5.61 10.26
CA ILE A 99 2.62 -6.52 9.11
C ILE A 99 4.04 -6.81 8.61
N HIS A 100 4.88 -5.77 8.50
CA HIS A 100 6.25 -5.89 8.01
C HIS A 100 7.30 -6.24 9.07
N GLY A 101 6.88 -6.49 10.32
CA GLY A 101 7.80 -6.80 11.42
C GLY A 101 8.73 -5.65 11.78
N GLN A 102 8.31 -4.41 11.54
CA GLN A 102 9.09 -3.20 11.78
C GLN A 102 8.52 -2.44 12.99
N PRO A 103 9.35 -1.70 13.74
CA PRO A 103 8.85 -0.78 14.74
C PRO A 103 8.17 0.43 14.07
N SER A 104 7.19 1.03 14.75
CA SER A 104 6.46 2.22 14.24
C SER A 104 7.34 3.45 14.01
N THR A 105 8.55 3.46 14.57
CA THR A 105 9.58 4.49 14.39
C THR A 105 10.51 4.25 13.20
N ALA A 106 10.32 3.16 12.43
CA ALA A 106 11.16 2.78 11.30
C ALA A 106 10.91 3.63 10.04
N PHE A 107 10.91 4.95 10.18
CA PHE A 107 10.66 5.88 9.08
C PHE A 107 11.67 5.71 7.93
N ALA A 108 12.95 5.53 8.24
CA ALA A 108 13.98 5.31 7.22
C ALA A 108 13.71 4.05 6.38
N TRP A 109 13.25 2.97 7.02
CA TRP A 109 12.85 1.76 6.33
C TRP A 109 11.62 2.00 5.45
N TRP A 110 10.59 2.68 5.96
CA TRP A 110 9.39 3.00 5.17
C TRP A 110 9.76 3.80 3.91
N ARG A 111 10.63 4.80 4.04
CA ARG A 111 11.09 5.63 2.93
C ARG A 111 11.87 4.84 1.90
N HIS A 112 12.71 3.92 2.35
CA HIS A 112 13.40 2.98 1.46
C HIS A 112 12.41 2.09 0.69
N GLN A 113 11.37 1.58 1.35
CA GLN A 113 10.33 0.77 0.69
C GLN A 113 9.54 1.57 -0.34
N VAL A 114 9.20 2.83 -0.04
CA VAL A 114 8.55 3.73 -1.00
C VAL A 114 9.45 3.94 -2.22
N ALA A 115 10.71 4.32 -2.02
CA ALA A 115 11.65 4.55 -3.11
C ALA A 115 11.84 3.28 -3.98
N ALA A 116 11.98 2.11 -3.34
CA ALA A 116 12.06 0.84 -4.03
C ALA A 116 10.78 0.53 -4.83
N SER A 117 9.60 0.86 -4.29
CA SER A 117 8.32 0.67 -4.98
C SER A 117 8.18 1.52 -6.23
N LEU A 118 8.81 2.70 -6.29
CA LEU A 118 8.73 3.57 -7.47
C LEU A 118 9.53 3.04 -8.66
N VAL A 119 10.61 2.32 -8.40
CA VAL A 119 11.51 1.80 -9.45
C VAL A 119 11.29 0.32 -9.77
N PHE A 120 10.45 -0.37 -8.98
CA PHE A 120 10.13 -1.78 -9.18
C PHE A 120 9.22 -1.98 -10.40
N ASP A 121 9.49 -3.01 -11.21
CA ASP A 121 8.62 -3.37 -12.33
C ASP A 121 7.38 -4.13 -11.85
N TRP A 122 6.29 -3.40 -11.69
CA TRP A 122 4.99 -3.95 -11.31
C TRP A 122 4.23 -4.63 -12.46
N SER A 123 4.68 -4.48 -13.71
CA SER A 123 3.95 -4.97 -14.89
C SER A 123 3.56 -6.45 -14.82
N PRO A 124 4.38 -7.38 -14.28
CA PRO A 124 4.00 -8.78 -14.14
C PRO A 124 2.85 -9.06 -13.16
N TYR A 125 2.49 -8.09 -12.31
CA TYR A 125 1.52 -8.24 -11.23
C TYR A 125 0.21 -7.45 -11.43
N LEU A 126 0.15 -6.65 -12.50
CA LEU A 126 -1.06 -5.93 -12.95
C LEU A 126 -1.96 -6.80 -13.84
#